data_AF-A2U059-F1
#
_entry.id   AF-A2U059-F1
#
_cell.length_a   1.000
_cell.length_b   1.000
_cell.length_c   1.000
_cell.angle_alpha   90.00
_cell.angle_beta   90.00
_cell.angle_gamma   90.00
#
_symmetry.space_group_name_H-M   'P 1'
#
loop_
_entity.id
_entity.type
_entity.pdbx_description
1 polymer ?
#
loop_
_entity_poly.entity_id
_entity_poly.type
_entity_poly.pdbx_seq_one_letter_code
_entity_poly.pdbx_strand_id
1 'polypeptide(L)'
;MQVILVSNSIKNFNRFRYYLTQLEPSNIVNLHYNLIFMLFFKKKEIPLTEFFPTNFIDIHSHLLPGIDDGAKDIEQSVSLIQKMASYGIKNFITTPHVLGDVYPNSSETILKKLEEVRAALKDEGLTDIKMNAAAEYMMDEQFSALLEKDDILTLKDNYILVEMSYFSPPLNLFDILFQIQLKGYKPVLAHPERYNSYHNNFEIYYKLKKAGCLFQLNLLSLTPQYGDGVTKTADRLLKENLYDFVGTDTHHKNHLHLLKSISIKKNFKKINHLLENNLKFLK
;
A
#
# COMPACT_ATOMS: atom_id res chain seq x y z
N MET A 1 -23.87 19.42 -32.63
CA MET A 1 -23.79 19.79 -31.19
C MET A 1 -22.34 19.87 -30.74
N GLN A 2 -21.51 20.64 -31.46
CA GLN A 2 -20.06 20.75 -31.26
C GLN A 2 -19.56 22.19 -31.42
N VAL A 3 -20.43 23.17 -31.14
CA VAL A 3 -20.16 24.61 -31.30
C VAL A 3 -20.33 25.38 -29.97
N ILE A 4 -20.73 24.70 -28.88
CA ILE A 4 -20.97 25.36 -27.57
C ILE A 4 -19.74 25.30 -26.63
N LEU A 5 -18.73 24.46 -26.91
CA LEU A 5 -17.52 24.38 -26.05
C LEU A 5 -16.38 25.34 -26.44
N VAL A 6 -16.45 26.01 -27.60
CA VAL A 6 -15.41 26.96 -28.04
C VAL A 6 -15.62 28.37 -27.46
N SER A 7 -16.85 28.74 -27.09
CA SER A 7 -17.15 30.10 -26.62
C SER A 7 -16.69 30.39 -25.18
N ASN A 8 -16.68 29.38 -24.29
CA ASN A 8 -16.19 29.53 -22.92
C ASN A 8 -14.66 29.59 -22.83
N SER A 9 -13.94 28.98 -23.78
CA SER A 9 -12.47 29.06 -23.85
C SER A 9 -12.00 30.44 -24.31
N ILE A 10 -12.73 31.09 -25.23
CA ILE A 10 -12.36 32.42 -25.77
C ILE A 10 -12.68 33.54 -24.76
N LYS A 11 -13.76 33.44 -23.99
CA LYS A 11 -14.07 34.41 -22.91
C LYS A 11 -13.01 34.39 -21.80
N ASN A 12 -12.45 33.22 -21.48
CA ASN A 12 -11.34 33.12 -20.54
C ASN A 12 -10.04 33.68 -21.14
N PHE A 13 -9.80 33.52 -22.44
CA PHE A 13 -8.60 34.03 -23.10
C PHE A 13 -8.54 35.57 -23.11
N ASN A 14 -9.66 36.25 -23.38
CA ASN A 14 -9.71 37.72 -23.35
C ASN A 14 -9.58 38.29 -21.92
N ARG A 15 -10.12 37.57 -20.92
CA ARG A 15 -9.93 37.93 -19.50
C ARG A 15 -8.48 37.74 -19.07
N PHE A 16 -7.82 36.68 -19.55
CA PHE A 16 -6.41 36.40 -19.29
C PHE A 16 -5.48 37.43 -19.94
N ARG A 17 -5.81 37.89 -21.15
CA ARG A 17 -5.06 38.93 -21.86
C ARG A 17 -5.09 40.27 -21.12
N TYR A 18 -6.21 40.60 -20.46
CA TYR A 18 -6.33 41.79 -19.61
C TYR A 18 -5.43 41.71 -18.36
N TYR A 19 -5.30 40.54 -17.74
CA TYR A 19 -4.38 40.35 -16.61
C TYR A 19 -2.90 40.38 -17.05
N LEU A 20 -2.58 39.88 -18.25
CA LEU A 20 -1.22 39.91 -18.80
C LEU A 20 -0.75 41.32 -19.15
N THR A 21 -1.66 42.25 -19.51
CA THR A 21 -1.32 43.66 -19.76
C THR A 21 -1.06 44.48 -18.48
N GLN A 22 -1.33 43.90 -17.31
CA GLN A 22 -1.17 44.56 -15.99
C GLN A 22 0.06 44.05 -15.21
N LEU A 23 0.89 43.18 -15.83
CA LEU A 23 2.05 42.58 -15.19
C LEU A 23 3.36 43.16 -15.74
N GLU A 24 4.31 43.44 -14.86
CA GLU A 24 5.64 43.89 -15.27
C GLU A 24 6.37 42.84 -16.14
N PRO A 25 7.22 43.27 -17.10
CA PRO A 25 7.87 42.39 -18.08
C PRO A 25 8.64 41.20 -17.50
N SER A 26 9.13 41.32 -16.26
CA SER A 26 9.85 40.27 -15.52
C SER A 26 8.98 39.05 -15.17
N ASN A 27 7.66 39.20 -15.09
CA ASN A 27 6.73 38.12 -14.72
C ASN A 27 6.19 37.32 -15.92
N ILE A 28 6.31 37.84 -17.14
CA ILE A 28 5.81 37.20 -18.37
C ILE A 28 6.73 36.06 -18.83
N VAL A 29 8.04 36.16 -18.54
CA VAL A 29 9.04 35.14 -18.90
C VAL A 29 8.88 33.88 -18.04
N ASN A 30 8.59 34.03 -16.73
CA ASN A 30 8.41 32.91 -15.81
C ASN A 30 7.11 32.12 -16.06
N LEU A 31 6.05 32.78 -16.54
CA LEU A 31 4.78 32.10 -16.81
C LEU A 31 4.86 31.22 -18.06
N HIS A 32 5.56 31.67 -19.11
CA HIS A 32 5.81 30.84 -20.30
C HIS A 32 6.67 29.61 -19.99
N TYR A 33 7.72 29.75 -19.17
CA TYR A 33 8.53 28.60 -18.77
C TYR A 33 7.74 27.56 -17.98
N ASN A 34 6.90 27.99 -17.03
CA ASN A 34 6.07 27.08 -16.24
C ASN A 34 4.96 26.40 -17.06
N LEU A 35 4.35 27.12 -18.01
CA LEU A 35 3.31 26.57 -18.87
C LEU A 35 3.91 25.57 -19.89
N ILE A 36 5.09 25.87 -20.42
CA ILE A 36 5.86 24.96 -21.28
C ILE A 36 6.30 23.72 -20.48
N PHE A 37 6.77 23.87 -19.23
CA PHE A 37 7.13 22.73 -18.37
C PHE A 37 5.91 21.83 -18.04
N MET A 38 4.73 22.43 -17.83
CA MET A 38 3.46 21.70 -17.67
C MET A 38 3.01 20.94 -18.93
N LEU A 39 3.48 21.37 -20.11
CA LEU A 39 3.11 20.77 -21.40
C LEU A 39 3.99 19.57 -21.80
N PHE A 40 5.14 19.33 -21.16
CA PHE A 40 6.14 18.37 -21.68
C PHE A 40 6.21 16.97 -21.04
N PHE A 41 5.44 16.65 -19.99
CA PHE A 41 5.40 15.27 -19.48
C PHE A 41 4.02 14.88 -18.96
N LYS A 42 3.04 14.70 -19.86
CA LYS A 42 1.84 13.94 -19.51
C LYS A 42 2.28 12.50 -19.20
N LYS A 43 2.37 12.15 -17.91
CA LYS A 43 2.68 10.77 -17.49
C LYS A 43 1.70 9.86 -18.22
N LYS A 44 2.22 8.83 -18.89
CA LYS A 44 1.37 7.83 -19.56
C LYS A 44 0.67 7.01 -18.48
N GLU A 45 -0.49 7.49 -18.06
CA GLU A 45 -1.38 6.83 -17.10
C GLU A 45 -1.90 5.53 -17.69
N ILE A 46 -2.08 4.54 -16.82
CA ILE A 46 -2.74 3.27 -17.11
C ILE A 46 -4.05 3.30 -16.30
N PRO A 47 -5.20 2.91 -16.86
CA PRO A 47 -6.41 2.70 -16.06
C PRO A 47 -6.12 1.74 -14.90
N LEU A 48 -6.55 2.04 -13.68
CA LEU A 48 -6.25 1.17 -12.52
C LEU A 48 -6.75 -0.27 -12.72
N THR A 49 -7.89 -0.42 -13.41
CA THR A 49 -8.47 -1.71 -13.80
C THR A 49 -7.57 -2.55 -14.71
N GLU A 50 -6.58 -1.92 -15.36
CA GLU A 50 -5.54 -2.57 -16.18
C GLU A 50 -4.17 -2.58 -15.50
N PHE A 51 -4.01 -1.88 -14.36
CA PHE A 51 -2.77 -1.81 -13.62
C PHE A 51 -2.56 -3.04 -12.74
N PHE A 52 -3.63 -3.54 -12.12
CA PHE A 52 -3.60 -4.78 -11.36
C PHE A 52 -3.92 -5.96 -12.29
N PRO A 53 -3.17 -7.07 -12.23
CA PRO A 53 -3.50 -8.25 -13.02
C PRO A 53 -4.86 -8.83 -12.62
N THR A 54 -5.44 -9.63 -13.52
CA THR A 54 -6.69 -10.34 -13.21
C THR A 54 -6.48 -11.26 -12.01
N ASN A 55 -7.44 -11.29 -11.09
CA ASN A 55 -7.33 -11.99 -9.81
C ASN A 55 -6.22 -11.47 -8.87
N PHE A 56 -5.68 -10.27 -9.10
CA PHE A 56 -4.79 -9.65 -8.12
C PHE A 56 -5.39 -9.72 -6.71
N ILE A 57 -4.54 -10.05 -5.75
CA ILE A 57 -4.88 -10.15 -4.34
C ILE A 57 -4.01 -9.17 -3.56
N ASP A 58 -4.67 -8.26 -2.85
CA ASP A 58 -3.99 -7.37 -1.91
C ASP A 58 -3.75 -8.12 -0.61
N ILE A 59 -2.50 -8.22 -0.19
CA ILE A 59 -2.07 -9.02 0.98
C ILE A 59 -1.77 -8.19 2.22
N HIS A 60 -1.99 -6.87 2.14
CA HIS A 60 -1.75 -5.96 3.25
C HIS A 60 -2.71 -4.78 3.15
N SER A 61 -3.70 -4.73 4.04
CA SER A 61 -4.64 -3.62 4.20
C SER A 61 -5.39 -3.71 5.53
N HIS A 62 -5.92 -2.58 6.01
CA HIS A 62 -6.57 -2.43 7.31
C HIS A 62 -8.05 -2.10 7.10
N LEU A 63 -8.81 -3.14 6.73
CA LEU A 63 -10.18 -3.03 6.24
C LEU A 63 -11.22 -3.57 7.24
N LEU A 64 -10.79 -4.08 8.40
CA LEU A 64 -11.69 -4.57 9.43
C LEU A 64 -12.10 -3.42 10.37
N PRO A 65 -13.39 -3.32 10.74
CA PRO A 65 -13.90 -2.15 11.43
C PRO A 65 -13.56 -2.13 12.94
N GLY A 66 -12.96 -1.04 13.37
CA GLY A 66 -12.87 -0.63 14.78
C GLY A 66 -11.88 -1.45 15.60
N ILE A 67 -10.89 -2.08 14.97
CA ILE A 67 -9.90 -2.91 15.65
C ILE A 67 -8.46 -2.41 15.52
N ASP A 68 -8.19 -1.46 14.64
CA ASP A 68 -6.92 -0.75 14.52
C ASP A 68 -7.14 0.68 13.98
N ASP A 69 -6.11 1.31 13.43
CA ASP A 69 -6.16 2.63 12.79
C ASP A 69 -6.70 2.65 11.35
N GLY A 70 -7.22 1.52 10.86
CA GLY A 70 -7.88 1.39 9.58
C GLY A 70 -9.33 1.91 9.57
N ALA A 71 -10.24 1.07 9.09
CA ALA A 71 -11.66 1.41 9.05
C ALA A 71 -12.25 1.54 10.47
N LYS A 72 -13.00 2.62 10.72
CA LYS A 72 -13.61 2.88 12.03
C LYS A 72 -14.88 2.07 12.28
N ASP A 73 -15.66 1.86 11.22
CA ASP A 73 -16.97 1.22 11.24
C ASP A 73 -17.21 0.40 9.98
N ILE A 74 -18.32 -0.34 9.97
CA ILE A 74 -18.66 -1.29 8.89
C ILE A 74 -18.91 -0.54 7.59
N GLU A 75 -19.52 0.64 7.65
CA GLU A 75 -19.80 1.50 6.51
C GLU A 75 -18.50 1.99 5.85
N GLN A 76 -17.52 2.40 6.65
CA GLN A 76 -16.20 2.78 6.15
C GLN A 76 -15.47 1.59 5.54
N SER A 77 -15.55 0.41 6.16
CA SER A 77 -14.95 -0.83 5.66
C SER A 77 -15.47 -1.17 4.26
N VAL A 78 -16.80 -1.25 4.11
CA VAL A 78 -17.47 -1.49 2.81
C VAL A 78 -17.11 -0.40 1.81
N SER A 79 -17.09 0.87 2.22
CA SER A 79 -16.73 1.99 1.33
C SER A 79 -15.30 1.88 0.79
N LEU A 80 -14.33 1.48 1.62
CA LEU A 80 -12.95 1.26 1.19
C LEU A 80 -12.85 0.07 0.22
N ILE A 81 -13.47 -1.06 0.57
CA ILE A 81 -13.47 -2.29 -0.23
C ILE A 81 -14.12 -2.06 -1.59
N GLN A 82 -15.29 -1.43 -1.64
CA GLN A 82 -15.97 -1.09 -2.89
C GLN A 82 -15.11 -0.17 -3.75
N LYS A 83 -14.37 0.76 -3.13
CA LYS A 83 -13.49 1.66 -3.86
C LYS A 83 -12.28 0.92 -4.43
N MET A 84 -11.68 0.00 -3.69
CA MET A 84 -10.60 -0.88 -4.17
C MET A 84 -11.09 -1.81 -5.29
N ALA A 85 -12.32 -2.35 -5.18
CA ALA A 85 -12.96 -3.13 -6.23
C ALA A 85 -13.14 -2.32 -7.52
N SER A 86 -13.46 -1.02 -7.42
CA SER A 86 -13.50 -0.11 -8.57
C SER A 86 -12.14 0.09 -9.27
N TYR A 87 -11.04 -0.28 -8.60
CA TYR A 87 -9.69 -0.28 -9.16
C TYR A 87 -9.29 -1.63 -9.75
N GLY A 88 -10.15 -2.65 -9.68
CA GLY A 88 -9.87 -4.02 -10.13
C GLY A 88 -9.35 -4.95 -9.03
N ILE A 89 -9.18 -4.46 -7.80
CA ILE A 89 -8.74 -5.28 -6.66
C ILE A 89 -9.97 -5.91 -6.01
N LYS A 90 -10.19 -7.21 -6.23
CA LYS A 90 -11.36 -7.94 -5.72
C LYS A 90 -11.02 -9.08 -4.76
N ASN A 91 -9.73 -9.37 -4.58
CA ASN A 91 -9.27 -10.38 -3.63
C ASN A 91 -8.44 -9.69 -2.56
N PHE A 92 -8.68 -10.04 -1.30
CA PHE A 92 -8.04 -9.41 -0.15
C PHE A 92 -7.61 -10.45 0.87
N ILE A 93 -6.45 -10.22 1.48
CA ILE A 93 -6.08 -10.70 2.81
C ILE A 93 -5.82 -9.43 3.63
N THR A 94 -6.80 -9.02 4.42
CA THR A 94 -6.64 -7.85 5.32
C THR A 94 -5.82 -8.26 6.54
N THR A 95 -4.99 -7.35 7.03
CA THR A 95 -3.94 -7.61 8.02
C THR A 95 -3.97 -6.54 9.10
N PRO A 96 -5.04 -6.48 9.92
CA PRO A 96 -5.06 -5.54 11.03
C PRO A 96 -3.86 -5.73 11.95
N HIS A 97 -3.46 -4.65 12.63
CA HIS A 97 -2.33 -4.70 13.54
C HIS A 97 -2.58 -5.64 14.72
N VAL A 98 -1.55 -6.39 15.11
CA VAL A 98 -1.41 -7.02 16.42
C VAL A 98 -0.17 -6.40 17.07
N LEU A 99 -0.40 -5.47 17.99
CA LEU A 99 0.64 -4.63 18.59
C LEU A 99 0.33 -4.40 20.07
N GLY A 100 0.98 -5.16 20.94
CA GLY A 100 0.93 -4.92 22.38
C GLY A 100 -0.49 -4.68 22.93
N ASP A 101 -0.54 -3.75 23.88
CA ASP A 101 -1.78 -3.16 24.40
C ASP A 101 -2.38 -2.06 23.50
N VAL A 102 -1.65 -1.63 22.45
CA VAL A 102 -2.13 -0.57 21.54
C VAL A 102 -3.24 -1.10 20.65
N TYR A 103 -3.02 -2.28 20.05
CA TYR A 103 -3.98 -3.03 19.26
C TYR A 103 -3.95 -4.49 19.70
N PRO A 104 -4.63 -4.84 20.81
CA PRO A 104 -4.60 -6.18 21.41
C PRO A 104 -5.54 -7.15 20.66
N ASN A 105 -5.42 -7.18 19.34
CA ASN A 105 -6.23 -8.02 18.48
C ASN A 105 -5.82 -9.49 18.63
N SER A 106 -6.83 -10.36 18.77
CA SER A 106 -6.67 -11.81 18.77
C SER A 106 -7.14 -12.40 17.44
N SER A 107 -6.74 -13.64 17.17
CA SER A 107 -7.25 -14.40 16.02
C SER A 107 -8.78 -14.47 16.01
N GLU A 108 -9.40 -14.64 17.18
CA GLU A 108 -10.86 -14.65 17.32
C GLU A 108 -11.48 -13.30 16.93
N THR A 109 -10.95 -12.19 17.45
CA THR A 109 -11.45 -10.84 17.15
C THR A 109 -11.35 -10.54 15.65
N ILE A 110 -10.21 -10.86 15.03
CA ILE A 110 -9.96 -10.61 13.61
C ILE A 110 -10.92 -11.45 12.75
N LEU A 111 -11.06 -12.75 13.02
CA LEU A 111 -11.94 -13.63 12.25
C LEU A 111 -13.42 -13.26 12.43
N LYS A 112 -13.83 -12.84 13.63
CA LYS A 112 -15.18 -12.34 13.86
C LYS A 112 -15.47 -11.09 13.01
N LYS A 113 -14.55 -10.13 13.01
CA LYS A 113 -14.69 -8.90 12.20
C LYS A 113 -14.66 -9.18 10.70
N LEU A 114 -13.89 -10.17 10.26
CA LEU A 114 -13.92 -10.63 8.88
C LEU A 114 -15.33 -11.12 8.48
N GLU A 115 -15.99 -11.91 9.32
CA GLU A 115 -17.34 -12.39 9.03
C GLU A 115 -18.38 -11.26 9.03
N GLU A 116 -18.24 -10.27 9.93
CA GLU A 116 -19.08 -9.05 9.89
C GLU A 116 -18.96 -8.32 8.54
N VAL A 117 -17.73 -8.12 8.05
CA VAL A 117 -17.48 -7.49 6.75
C VAL A 117 -17.99 -8.34 5.59
N ARG A 118 -17.78 -9.65 5.60
CA ARG A 118 -18.29 -10.57 4.56
C ARG A 118 -19.81 -10.52 4.46
N ALA A 119 -20.52 -10.47 5.60
CA ALA A 119 -21.96 -10.33 5.63
C ALA A 119 -22.41 -9.00 5.02
N ALA A 120 -21.80 -7.89 5.43
CA ALA A 120 -22.12 -6.56 4.89
C ALA A 120 -21.87 -6.45 3.37
N LEU A 121 -20.77 -7.01 2.86
CA LEU A 121 -20.50 -7.05 1.43
C LEU A 121 -21.57 -7.85 0.66
N LYS A 122 -22.04 -8.96 1.24
CA LYS A 122 -23.11 -9.77 0.65
C LYS A 122 -24.44 -9.01 0.60
N ASP A 123 -24.78 -8.31 1.68
CA ASP A 123 -26.02 -7.52 1.77
C ASP A 123 -26.04 -6.35 0.76
N GLU A 124 -24.87 -5.77 0.48
CA GLU A 124 -24.66 -4.74 -0.56
C GLU A 124 -24.53 -5.32 -1.99
N GLY A 125 -24.69 -6.64 -2.16
CA GLY A 125 -24.62 -7.30 -3.46
C GLY A 125 -23.21 -7.45 -4.04
N LEU A 126 -22.15 -7.17 -3.27
CA LEU A 126 -20.74 -7.25 -3.66
C LEU A 126 -20.20 -8.69 -3.57
N THR A 127 -20.92 -9.63 -4.18
CA THR A 127 -20.69 -11.08 -4.06
C THR A 127 -19.46 -11.61 -4.82
N ASP A 128 -18.87 -10.80 -5.70
CA ASP A 128 -17.67 -11.13 -6.47
C ASP A 128 -16.36 -10.77 -5.74
N ILE A 129 -16.47 -10.16 -4.55
CA ILE A 129 -15.34 -9.83 -3.69
C ILE A 129 -14.99 -11.02 -2.80
N LYS A 130 -13.72 -11.44 -2.82
CA LYS A 130 -13.18 -12.48 -1.94
C LYS A 130 -12.29 -11.86 -0.90
N MET A 131 -12.62 -12.04 0.37
CA MET A 131 -11.85 -11.45 1.47
C MET A 131 -11.50 -12.53 2.48
N ASN A 132 -10.23 -12.62 2.86
CA ASN A 132 -9.70 -13.36 4.00
C ASN A 132 -9.03 -12.38 4.96
N ALA A 133 -8.64 -12.85 6.14
CA ALA A 133 -7.83 -12.08 7.07
C ALA A 133 -6.58 -12.85 7.50
N ALA A 134 -5.53 -12.10 7.72
CA ALA A 134 -4.35 -12.47 8.49
C ALA A 134 -4.12 -11.35 9.53
N ALA A 135 -2.90 -11.19 10.04
CA ALA A 135 -2.54 -10.07 10.90
C ALA A 135 -1.20 -9.48 10.47
N GLU A 136 -1.01 -8.18 10.73
CA GLU A 136 0.32 -7.56 10.72
C GLU A 136 0.86 -7.58 12.15
N TYR A 137 1.82 -8.47 12.42
CA TYR A 137 2.37 -8.65 13.76
C TYR A 137 3.56 -7.74 14.00
N MET A 138 3.49 -6.88 15.02
CA MET A 138 4.70 -6.22 15.53
C MET A 138 5.62 -7.27 16.15
N MET A 139 6.90 -7.31 15.75
CA MET A 139 7.89 -8.21 16.34
C MET A 139 8.32 -7.75 17.75
N ASP A 140 7.41 -7.89 18.71
CA ASP A 140 7.59 -7.59 20.13
C ASP A 140 7.52 -8.86 21.01
N GLU A 141 7.50 -8.66 22.33
CA GLU A 141 7.38 -9.75 23.31
C GLU A 141 6.03 -10.49 23.20
N GLN A 142 4.95 -9.77 22.91
CA GLN A 142 3.62 -10.37 22.77
C GLN A 142 3.55 -11.25 21.52
N PHE A 143 4.11 -10.82 20.40
CA PHE A 143 4.25 -11.67 19.21
C PHE A 143 5.05 -12.94 19.51
N SER A 144 6.15 -12.82 20.27
CA SER A 144 6.94 -13.99 20.66
C SER A 144 6.10 -15.00 21.46
N ALA A 145 5.27 -14.53 22.39
CA ALA A 145 4.35 -15.38 23.15
C ALA A 145 3.23 -16.00 22.29
N LEU A 146 2.72 -15.29 21.28
CA LEU A 146 1.74 -15.82 20.32
C LEU A 146 2.37 -16.91 19.43
N LEU A 147 3.60 -16.68 18.96
CA LEU A 147 4.36 -17.62 18.15
C LEU A 147 4.65 -18.91 18.91
N GLU A 148 4.98 -18.84 20.20
CA GLU A 148 5.16 -20.02 21.04
C GLU A 148 3.89 -20.88 21.15
N LYS A 149 2.73 -20.23 21.25
CA LYS A 149 1.40 -20.85 21.37
C LYS A 149 0.80 -21.32 20.03
N ASP A 150 1.49 -21.09 18.91
CA ASP A 150 0.99 -21.35 17.56
C ASP A 150 -0.33 -20.62 17.23
N ASP A 151 -0.58 -19.47 17.88
CA ASP A 151 -1.75 -18.61 17.64
C ASP A 151 -1.41 -17.50 16.63
N ILE A 152 -1.21 -17.92 15.38
CA ILE A 152 -0.75 -17.05 14.29
C ILE A 152 -1.69 -17.13 13.09
N LEU A 153 -2.25 -15.99 12.70
CA LEU A 153 -2.99 -15.86 11.45
C LEU A 153 -2.04 -15.56 10.28
N THR A 154 -1.86 -16.56 9.42
CA THR A 154 -0.98 -16.50 8.24
C THR A 154 -1.67 -15.87 7.04
N LEU A 155 -0.91 -15.21 6.15
CA LEU A 155 -1.36 -14.76 4.84
C LEU A 155 -1.88 -15.94 3.99
N LYS A 156 -1.06 -16.99 3.91
CA LYS A 156 -1.37 -18.29 3.29
C LYS A 156 -0.34 -19.31 3.75
N ASP A 157 -0.76 -20.56 3.95
CA ASP A 157 0.10 -21.66 4.37
C ASP A 157 0.94 -21.29 5.60
N ASN A 158 2.22 -20.98 5.41
CA ASN A 158 3.15 -20.63 6.47
C ASN A 158 3.72 -19.20 6.34
N TYR A 159 3.16 -18.35 5.47
CA TYR A 159 3.60 -16.96 5.30
C TYR A 159 2.97 -16.08 6.38
N ILE A 160 3.80 -15.39 7.18
CA ILE A 160 3.32 -14.48 8.24
C ILE A 160 3.76 -13.06 7.92
N LEU A 161 2.85 -12.09 8.03
CA LEU A 161 3.19 -10.68 7.86
C LEU A 161 3.67 -10.13 9.19
N VAL A 162 4.89 -9.60 9.20
CA VAL A 162 5.52 -9.04 10.40
C VAL A 162 6.01 -7.63 10.12
N GLU A 163 6.02 -6.80 11.15
CA GLU A 163 6.59 -5.46 11.11
C GLU A 163 7.48 -5.18 12.33
N MET A 164 8.16 -4.05 12.30
CA MET A 164 8.93 -3.53 13.42
C MET A 164 8.76 -2.01 13.53
N SER A 165 9.19 -1.44 14.66
CA SER A 165 9.18 0.02 14.83
C SER A 165 9.97 0.73 13.72
N TYR A 166 9.37 1.78 13.15
CA TYR A 166 10.00 2.63 12.14
C TYR A 166 11.27 3.34 12.63
N PHE A 167 11.39 3.53 13.95
CA PHE A 167 12.51 4.23 14.57
C PHE A 167 13.70 3.32 14.87
N SER A 168 13.45 2.08 15.29
CA SER A 168 14.50 1.13 15.65
C SER A 168 14.01 -0.30 15.60
N PRO A 169 14.80 -1.24 15.07
CA PRO A 169 14.46 -2.66 15.16
C PRO A 169 14.51 -3.18 16.61
N PRO A 170 13.84 -4.31 16.90
CA PRO A 170 14.06 -5.06 18.14
C PRO A 170 15.53 -5.46 18.28
N LEU A 171 16.06 -5.41 19.51
CA LEU A 171 17.45 -5.80 19.77
C LEU A 171 17.72 -7.27 19.41
N ASN A 172 16.73 -8.14 19.61
CA ASN A 172 16.74 -9.56 19.31
C ASN A 172 16.10 -9.91 17.95
N LEU A 173 16.05 -8.97 17.00
CA LEU A 173 15.37 -9.15 15.71
C LEU A 173 15.75 -10.45 14.99
N PHE A 174 17.05 -10.77 14.89
CA PHE A 174 17.50 -11.98 14.19
C PHE A 174 17.14 -13.27 14.94
N ASP A 175 17.03 -13.22 16.27
CA ASP A 175 16.55 -14.35 17.06
C ASP A 175 15.05 -14.58 16.83
N ILE A 176 14.25 -13.50 16.80
CA ILE A 176 12.81 -13.58 16.47
C ILE A 176 12.64 -14.20 15.07
N LEU A 177 13.37 -13.71 14.07
CA LEU A 177 13.32 -14.25 12.69
C LEU A 177 13.73 -15.73 12.63
N PHE A 178 14.70 -16.14 13.45
CA PHE A 178 15.11 -17.54 13.55
C PHE A 178 14.01 -18.40 14.20
N GLN A 179 13.37 -17.93 15.28
CA GLN A 179 12.28 -18.64 15.94
C GLN A 179 11.06 -18.81 15.03
N ILE A 180 10.70 -17.78 14.27
CA ILE A 180 9.65 -17.86 13.22
C ILE A 180 9.92 -19.05 12.29
N GLN A 181 11.16 -19.17 11.81
CA GLN A 181 11.54 -20.24 10.89
C GLN A 181 11.62 -21.62 11.55
N LEU A 182 12.06 -21.71 12.81
CA LEU A 182 12.06 -22.96 13.57
C LEU A 182 10.64 -23.51 13.75
N LYS A 183 9.65 -22.62 13.93
CA LYS A 183 8.21 -22.96 13.95
C LYS A 183 7.65 -23.30 12.56
N GLY A 184 8.46 -23.22 11.50
CA GLY A 184 8.08 -23.55 10.14
C GLY A 184 7.43 -22.41 9.35
N TYR A 185 7.38 -21.20 9.90
CA TYR A 185 6.84 -20.01 9.22
C TYR A 185 7.89 -19.30 8.36
N LYS A 186 7.40 -18.49 7.42
CA LYS A 186 8.18 -17.62 6.53
C LYS A 186 7.81 -16.16 6.82
N PRO A 187 8.72 -15.36 7.40
CA PRO A 187 8.44 -13.97 7.68
C PRO A 187 8.39 -13.16 6.39
N VAL A 188 7.28 -12.47 6.17
CA VAL A 188 7.11 -11.41 5.19
C VAL A 188 7.18 -10.09 5.95
N LEU A 189 8.28 -9.37 5.82
CA LEU A 189 8.46 -8.07 6.41
C LEU A 189 7.69 -7.03 5.60
N ALA A 190 6.72 -6.41 6.27
CA ALA A 190 5.93 -5.33 5.72
C ALA A 190 6.80 -4.10 5.48
N HIS A 191 6.56 -3.42 4.35
CA HIS A 191 7.07 -2.09 4.01
C HIS A 191 8.52 -1.79 4.49
N PRO A 192 9.53 -2.63 4.16
CA PRO A 192 10.89 -2.48 4.67
C PRO A 192 11.53 -1.13 4.32
N GLU A 193 11.06 -0.47 3.26
CA GLU A 193 11.47 0.88 2.90
C GLU A 193 11.11 1.96 3.94
N ARG A 194 10.16 1.70 4.85
CA ARG A 194 9.69 2.65 5.88
C ARG A 194 10.57 2.67 7.13
N TYR A 195 11.51 1.72 7.26
CA TYR A 195 12.43 1.68 8.41
C TYR A 195 13.57 2.70 8.24
N ASN A 196 13.32 3.92 8.72
CA ASN A 196 14.24 5.06 8.59
C ASN A 196 15.63 4.78 9.18
N SER A 197 15.70 3.97 10.24
CA SER A 197 16.97 3.54 10.85
C SER A 197 17.89 2.78 9.89
N TYR A 198 17.36 2.21 8.81
CA TYR A 198 18.10 1.42 7.83
C TYR A 198 18.49 2.20 6.57
N HIS A 199 17.97 3.42 6.36
CA HIS A 199 18.23 4.19 5.13
C HIS A 199 19.72 4.48 4.90
N ASN A 200 20.48 4.64 5.99
CA ASN A 200 21.93 4.88 5.96
C ASN A 200 22.78 3.60 6.03
N ASN A 201 22.18 2.43 6.24
CA ASN A 201 22.87 1.16 6.34
C ASN A 201 22.18 0.09 5.50
N PHE A 202 22.32 0.20 4.18
CA PHE A 202 21.60 -0.66 3.24
C PHE A 202 22.00 -2.15 3.34
N GLU A 203 23.19 -2.47 3.86
CA GLU A 203 23.63 -3.86 4.07
C GLU A 203 22.69 -4.67 4.97
N ILE A 204 21.91 -3.99 5.82
CA ILE A 204 20.93 -4.66 6.69
C ILE A 204 19.85 -5.38 5.88
N TYR A 205 19.43 -4.85 4.73
CA TYR A 205 18.42 -5.47 3.89
C TYR A 205 18.92 -6.81 3.34
N TYR A 206 20.19 -6.91 2.94
CA TYR A 206 20.78 -8.18 2.54
C TYR A 206 20.88 -9.17 3.71
N LYS A 207 21.19 -8.69 4.91
CA LYS A 207 21.22 -9.54 6.12
C LYS A 207 19.82 -10.10 6.43
N LEU A 208 18.77 -9.29 6.32
CA LEU A 208 17.39 -9.72 6.51
C LEU A 208 16.97 -10.77 5.47
N LYS A 209 17.27 -10.54 4.18
CA LYS A 209 17.02 -11.54 3.12
C LYS A 209 17.78 -12.84 3.39
N LYS A 210 19.06 -12.76 3.79
CA LYS A 210 19.86 -13.94 4.14
C LYS A 210 19.32 -14.68 5.36
N ALA A 211 18.68 -13.96 6.29
CA ALA A 211 17.97 -14.53 7.43
C ALA A 211 16.60 -15.11 7.06
N GLY A 212 16.28 -15.29 5.78
CA GLY A 212 15.04 -15.95 5.32
C GLY A 212 13.83 -15.03 5.22
N CYS A 213 14.02 -13.72 5.41
CA CYS A 213 12.94 -12.75 5.33
C CYS A 213 12.55 -12.44 3.88
N LEU A 214 11.24 -12.38 3.63
CA LEU A 214 10.65 -11.91 2.39
C LEU A 214 10.17 -10.47 2.58
N PHE A 215 10.15 -9.66 1.53
CA PHE A 215 9.85 -8.24 1.60
C PHE A 215 8.58 -7.93 0.81
N GLN A 216 7.69 -7.16 1.43
CA GLN A 216 6.49 -6.64 0.79
C GLN A 216 6.61 -5.12 0.61
N LEU A 217 6.65 -4.65 -0.64
CA LEU A 217 6.65 -3.21 -0.98
C LEU A 217 5.28 -2.61 -0.69
N ASN A 218 5.20 -1.55 0.11
CA ASN A 218 3.99 -0.74 0.18
C ASN A 218 3.87 0.10 -1.10
N LEU A 219 2.75 -0.08 -1.81
CA LEU A 219 2.51 0.57 -3.09
C LEU A 219 2.57 2.09 -3.02
N LEU A 220 2.13 2.70 -1.91
CA LEU A 220 2.18 4.15 -1.70
C LEU A 220 3.59 4.69 -1.45
N SER A 221 4.57 3.84 -1.13
CA SER A 221 5.99 4.22 -1.08
C SER A 221 6.58 4.60 -2.44
N LEU A 222 5.86 4.33 -3.54
CA LEU A 222 6.16 4.86 -4.87
C LEU A 222 5.67 6.29 -5.10
N THR A 223 5.09 6.89 -4.06
CA THR A 223 4.61 8.28 -4.02
C THR A 223 5.30 9.03 -2.88
N PRO A 224 5.26 10.37 -2.86
CA PRO A 224 5.83 11.16 -1.75
C PRO A 224 5.15 10.98 -0.38
N GLN A 225 4.14 10.12 -0.24
CA GLN A 225 3.30 9.95 0.96
C GLN A 225 4.10 9.78 2.26
N TYR A 226 5.18 8.97 2.22
CA TYR A 226 6.01 8.68 3.39
C TYR A 226 7.36 9.42 3.38
N GLY A 227 7.50 10.42 2.49
CA GLY A 227 8.70 11.23 2.34
C GLY A 227 9.75 10.67 1.37
N ASP A 228 10.71 11.53 1.04
CA ASP A 228 11.72 11.27 0.02
C ASP A 228 12.67 10.12 0.38
N GLY A 229 12.99 9.95 1.67
CA GLY A 229 13.85 8.86 2.14
C GLY A 229 13.24 7.49 1.85
N VAL A 230 11.95 7.34 2.16
CA VAL A 230 11.18 6.11 1.89
C VAL A 230 11.08 5.87 0.39
N THR A 231 10.75 6.89 -0.40
CA THR A 231 10.67 6.76 -1.87
C THR A 231 12.00 6.32 -2.49
N LYS A 232 13.11 6.93 -2.05
CA LYS A 232 14.47 6.58 -2.53
C LYS A 232 14.86 5.16 -2.13
N THR A 233 14.53 4.75 -0.90
CA THR A 233 14.79 3.40 -0.41
C THR A 233 13.96 2.37 -1.17
N ALA A 234 12.67 2.64 -1.41
CA ALA A 234 11.81 1.78 -2.23
C ALA A 234 12.38 1.60 -3.65
N ASP A 235 12.79 2.70 -4.29
CA ASP A 235 13.41 2.66 -5.62
C ASP A 235 14.76 1.92 -5.63
N ARG A 236 15.52 1.95 -4.52
CA ARG A 236 16.77 1.20 -4.39
C ARG A 236 16.51 -0.29 -4.18
N LEU A 237 15.61 -0.67 -3.28
CA LEU A 237 15.21 -2.07 -3.04
C LEU A 237 14.62 -2.72 -4.32
N LEU A 238 13.88 -1.97 -5.13
CA LEU A 238 13.40 -2.42 -6.45
C LEU A 238 14.55 -2.66 -7.45
N LYS A 239 15.56 -1.78 -7.48
CA LYS A 239 16.72 -1.94 -8.38
C LYS A 239 17.57 -3.15 -8.02
N GLU A 240 17.70 -3.44 -6.73
CA GLU A 240 18.42 -4.60 -6.20
C GLU A 240 17.57 -5.89 -6.20
N ASN A 241 16.33 -5.82 -6.70
CA ASN A 241 15.40 -6.95 -6.80
C ASN A 241 15.17 -7.67 -5.45
N LEU A 242 14.99 -6.91 -4.37
CA LEU A 242 14.88 -7.46 -3.01
C LEU A 242 13.44 -7.73 -2.55
N TYR A 243 12.45 -7.09 -3.20
CA TYR A 243 11.04 -7.33 -2.93
C TYR A 243 10.56 -8.66 -3.47
N ASP A 244 9.64 -9.29 -2.76
CA ASP A 244 8.95 -10.51 -3.18
C ASP A 244 7.49 -10.24 -3.53
N PHE A 245 6.86 -9.31 -2.81
CA PHE A 245 5.43 -9.01 -2.92
C PHE A 245 5.14 -7.51 -2.85
N VAL A 246 3.88 -7.16 -3.07
CA VAL A 246 3.33 -5.80 -2.91
C VAL A 246 2.08 -5.83 -2.04
N GLY A 247 1.74 -4.69 -1.44
CA GLY A 247 0.54 -4.53 -0.62
C GLY A 247 0.12 -3.07 -0.60
N THR A 248 -1.19 -2.82 -0.44
CA THR A 248 -1.70 -1.45 -0.50
C THR A 248 -1.49 -0.67 0.78
N ASP A 249 -1.45 -1.36 1.93
CA ASP A 249 -1.38 -0.74 3.26
C ASP A 249 -2.51 0.32 3.45
N THR A 250 -3.68 -0.02 2.90
CA THR A 250 -4.84 0.89 2.89
C THR A 250 -5.49 0.93 4.26
N HIS A 251 -5.50 2.13 4.85
CA HIS A 251 -6.19 2.42 6.11
C HIS A 251 -7.43 3.32 5.91
N HIS A 252 -7.36 4.26 4.96
CA HIS A 252 -8.40 5.28 4.79
C HIS A 252 -8.48 5.84 3.36
N LYS A 253 -9.54 6.61 3.07
CA LYS A 253 -9.87 7.10 1.72
C LYS A 253 -8.75 7.89 1.03
N ASN A 254 -7.90 8.60 1.80
CA ASN A 254 -6.76 9.33 1.23
C ASN A 254 -5.70 8.39 0.63
N HIS A 255 -5.46 7.20 1.22
CA HIS A 255 -4.57 6.19 0.65
C HIS A 255 -5.07 5.74 -0.72
N LEU A 256 -6.37 5.48 -0.85
CA LEU A 256 -7.00 5.13 -2.12
C LEU A 256 -6.95 6.25 -3.15
N HIS A 257 -6.93 7.51 -2.73
CA HIS A 257 -6.81 8.64 -3.63
C HIS A 257 -5.39 8.74 -4.19
N LEU A 258 -4.38 8.50 -3.36
CA LEU A 258 -2.96 8.47 -3.74
C LEU A 258 -2.59 7.24 -4.56
N LEU A 259 -3.23 6.09 -4.30
CA LEU A 259 -3.02 4.85 -5.06
C LEU A 259 -3.27 5.05 -6.57
N LYS A 260 -4.17 5.96 -6.96
CA LYS A 260 -4.35 6.30 -8.37
C LYS A 260 -3.07 6.82 -9.03
N SER A 261 -2.26 7.57 -8.28
CA SER A 261 -1.05 8.21 -8.80
C SER A 261 0.08 7.23 -9.13
N ILE A 262 0.02 6.00 -8.58
CA ILE A 262 1.02 4.97 -8.90
C ILE A 262 0.76 4.32 -10.27
N SER A 263 -0.43 4.51 -10.84
CA SER A 263 -0.89 3.86 -12.07
C SER A 263 -0.28 4.49 -13.34
N ILE A 264 1.04 4.48 -13.43
CA ILE A 264 1.81 5.01 -14.56
C ILE A 264 2.71 3.93 -15.16
N LYS A 265 2.96 3.99 -16.47
CA LYS A 265 3.80 3.00 -17.18
C LYS A 265 5.17 2.76 -16.53
N LYS A 266 5.79 3.80 -15.98
CA LYS A 266 7.09 3.69 -15.28
C LYS A 266 7.00 2.76 -14.08
N ASN A 267 6.00 2.95 -13.22
CA ASN A 267 5.81 2.15 -12.02
C ASN A 267 5.38 0.74 -12.38
N PHE A 268 4.42 0.60 -13.29
CA PHE A 268 3.97 -0.71 -13.78
C PHE A 268 5.15 -1.58 -14.27
N LYS A 269 6.03 -1.02 -15.10
CA LYS A 269 7.24 -1.74 -15.56
C LYS A 269 8.17 -2.18 -14.42
N LYS A 270 8.25 -1.41 -13.33
CA LYS A 270 9.09 -1.74 -12.17
C LYS A 270 8.49 -2.87 -11.33
N ILE A 271 7.16 -2.90 -11.17
CA ILE A 271 6.52 -3.76 -10.15
C ILE A 271 5.59 -4.83 -10.71
N ASN A 272 5.42 -4.94 -12.04
CA ASN A 272 4.50 -5.94 -12.62
C ASN A 272 4.78 -7.37 -12.14
N HIS A 273 6.04 -7.79 -12.08
CA HIS A 273 6.42 -9.10 -11.59
C HIS A 273 6.03 -9.31 -10.11
N LEU A 274 6.08 -8.26 -9.27
CA LEU A 274 5.62 -8.34 -7.88
C LEU A 274 4.09 -8.40 -7.78
N LEU A 275 3.38 -7.68 -8.64
CA LEU A 275 1.92 -7.76 -8.75
C LEU A 275 1.48 -9.19 -9.13
N GLU A 276 2.19 -9.83 -10.06
CA GLU A 276 1.96 -11.24 -10.42
C GLU A 276 2.33 -12.20 -9.28
N ASN A 277 3.42 -11.93 -8.54
CA ASN A 277 3.83 -12.77 -7.40
C ASN A 277 2.74 -12.85 -6.32
N ASN A 278 1.94 -11.80 -6.13
CA ASN A 278 0.82 -11.82 -5.19
C ASN A 278 -0.21 -12.90 -5.54
N LEU A 279 -0.37 -13.29 -6.81
CA LEU A 279 -1.33 -14.35 -7.20
C LEU A 279 -1.06 -15.69 -6.50
N LYS A 280 0.15 -15.89 -5.97
CA LYS A 280 0.50 -17.03 -5.12
C LYS A 280 -0.42 -17.16 -3.89
N PHE A 281 -0.99 -16.06 -3.41
CA PHE A 281 -1.87 -16.03 -2.25
C PHE A 281 -3.34 -16.34 -2.58
N LEU A 282 -3.69 -16.53 -3.85
CA LEU A 282 -5.02 -17.03 -4.20
C LEU A 282 -5.24 -18.44 -3.64
N LYS A 283 -6.44 -18.65 -3.09
CA LYS A 283 -6.94 -19.96 -2.67
C LYS A 283 -7.79 -20.57 -3.77
#